data_AF-A0A3M1S2V6-F1
#
_entry.id   AF-A0A3M1S2V6-F1
#
_cell.length_a   1.000
_cell.length_b   1.000
_cell.length_c   1.000
_cell.angle_alpha   90.00
_cell.angle_beta   90.00
_cell.angle_gamma   90.00
#
_symmetry.space_group_name_H-M   'P 1'
#
loop_
_entity.id
_entity.type
_entity.pdbx_description
1 polymer ?
#
loop_
_entity_poly.entity_id
_entity_poly.type
_entity_poly.pdbx_seq_one_letter_code
_entity_poly.pdbx_strand_id
1 'polypeptide(L)'
;MQIHPESGGPHAVPIDAQRCLGFNDIPMSEFWAWSWRHRIGDANRFFVKQPASAAHVYGRKYVAAEGFTTIGPHWQETLWDNLKPSFDKACCEGFNMLFWHAFVCSPKECGMPGIQYFAGTHLNPNVTWWDKSKPFFDYINRCQFMLQQGLFVADAVYYYGDHVPNFAQHKRTDPAGILPGYDYDVITEEALLTRASVRDGRIVLPDGMSYRILVLPPRDRISLAALRKVAELVRNGAVVVGPRPVAGEGLQDDDEEIESLAAELWDTGRVRTEPAREILAELGVPPDFTYTGASEEADIDYIHRRTAEADIYFVADRGKQPQRLRCAFRVLGKAPELWNPVTGERTFATAYRQTSTHTEVELEFPPCGSWFVVFRESADRHPPAANARPPRIVDVQPIEGPWQVTFDPNWGGPGTVVFDKLVDWTTRPEPGIRFYSGTAVYQATFHVDAETLEGRRLWLDLG
;
A
#
# COMPACT_ATOMS: atom_id res chain seq x y z
N MET A 1 21.66 3.81 -16.74
CA MET A 1 20.34 3.36 -17.22
C MET A 1 20.02 2.10 -16.44
N GLN A 2 18.91 2.04 -15.72
CA GLN A 2 18.48 0.87 -14.95
C GLN A 2 17.59 -0.02 -15.81
N ILE A 3 17.67 -1.34 -15.66
CA ILE A 3 16.87 -2.34 -16.36
C ILE A 3 15.61 -2.66 -15.53
N HIS A 4 14.42 -2.47 -16.12
CA HIS A 4 13.13 -2.58 -15.43
C HIS A 4 11.99 -3.24 -16.26
N PRO A 5 12.23 -4.33 -17.01
CA PRO A 5 11.14 -5.01 -17.72
C PRO A 5 10.15 -5.63 -16.73
N GLU A 6 8.89 -5.79 -17.13
CA GLU A 6 7.90 -6.60 -16.40
C GLU A 6 8.15 -8.11 -16.58
N SER A 7 9.37 -8.55 -16.29
CA SER A 7 9.91 -9.88 -16.61
C SER A 7 9.22 -11.03 -15.88
N GLY A 8 8.50 -10.76 -14.79
CA GLY A 8 7.64 -11.72 -14.11
C GLY A 8 6.22 -11.80 -14.67
N GLY A 9 5.80 -10.77 -15.42
CA GLY A 9 4.43 -10.58 -15.91
C GLY A 9 3.36 -10.49 -14.80
N PRO A 10 2.13 -10.07 -15.14
CA PRO A 10 0.96 -10.22 -14.28
C PRO A 10 0.23 -11.56 -14.48
N HIS A 11 0.73 -12.41 -15.38
CA HIS A 11 0.09 -13.63 -15.82
C HIS A 11 0.94 -14.86 -15.52
N ALA A 12 0.28 -15.97 -15.18
CA ALA A 12 0.94 -17.26 -15.01
C ALA A 12 1.52 -17.75 -16.34
N VAL A 13 2.81 -17.54 -16.53
CA VAL A 13 3.63 -18.09 -17.61
C VAL A 13 4.56 -19.16 -17.03
N PRO A 14 5.03 -20.15 -17.82
CA PRO A 14 5.81 -21.29 -17.31
C PRO A 14 7.26 -20.87 -16.96
N ILE A 15 7.40 -19.97 -15.99
CA ILE A 15 8.65 -19.47 -15.43
C ILE A 15 8.54 -19.42 -13.89
N ASP A 16 9.69 -19.27 -13.23
CA ASP A 16 9.73 -18.65 -11.92
C ASP A 16 9.73 -17.12 -12.11
N ALA A 17 8.57 -16.50 -11.88
CA ALA A 17 8.39 -15.10 -12.18
C ALA A 17 9.11 -14.16 -11.18
N GLN A 18 9.29 -14.56 -9.91
CA GLN A 18 10.02 -13.73 -8.95
C GLN A 18 11.54 -13.77 -9.22
N ARG A 19 12.08 -14.91 -9.65
CA ARG A 19 13.46 -15.06 -10.09
C ARG A 19 13.73 -14.21 -11.33
N CYS A 20 12.83 -14.20 -12.30
CA CYS A 20 12.91 -13.29 -13.46
C CYS A 20 12.97 -11.82 -13.04
N LEU A 21 12.16 -11.42 -12.06
CA LEU A 21 12.19 -10.07 -11.48
C LEU A 21 13.48 -9.77 -10.71
N GLY A 22 14.11 -10.78 -10.09
CA GLY A 22 15.37 -10.64 -9.36
C GLY A 22 16.55 -10.19 -10.22
N PHE A 23 16.51 -10.46 -11.53
CA PHE A 23 17.50 -9.98 -12.49
C PHE A 23 17.36 -8.49 -12.84
N ASN A 24 16.24 -7.85 -12.49
CA ASN A 24 16.03 -6.44 -12.77
C ASN A 24 16.79 -5.54 -11.77
N ASP A 25 17.19 -4.35 -12.23
CA ASP A 25 17.63 -3.28 -11.32
C ASP A 25 16.44 -2.68 -10.55
N ILE A 26 15.27 -2.64 -11.20
CA ILE A 26 13.99 -2.24 -10.62
C ILE A 26 12.96 -3.31 -10.98
N PRO A 27 12.63 -4.23 -10.05
CA PRO A 27 11.50 -5.14 -10.20
C PRO A 27 10.22 -4.35 -10.51
N MET A 28 9.49 -4.77 -11.54
CA MET A 28 8.31 -4.08 -12.05
C MET A 28 7.19 -5.07 -12.37
N SER A 29 5.96 -4.69 -12.07
CA SER A 29 4.73 -5.39 -12.47
C SER A 29 3.66 -4.32 -12.76
N GLU A 30 2.39 -4.62 -12.55
CA GLU A 30 1.28 -3.71 -12.80
C GLU A 30 0.24 -3.66 -11.66
N PHE A 31 -0.53 -2.58 -11.63
CA PHE A 31 -1.81 -2.52 -10.96
C PHE A 31 -2.84 -1.66 -11.72
N TRP A 32 -4.11 -2.00 -11.56
CA TRP A 32 -5.20 -1.44 -12.35
C TRP A 32 -6.11 -0.52 -11.53
N ALA A 33 -6.50 0.63 -12.11
CA ALA A 33 -7.61 1.42 -11.58
C ALA A 33 -8.90 0.59 -11.60
N TRP A 34 -9.83 0.95 -10.73
CA TRP A 34 -11.09 0.23 -10.67
C TRP A 34 -11.96 0.60 -11.89
N SER A 35 -12.52 -0.42 -12.52
CA SER A 35 -13.52 -0.30 -13.59
C SER A 35 -14.61 -1.34 -13.37
N TRP A 36 -15.87 -0.93 -13.41
CA TRP A 36 -17.01 -1.83 -13.27
C TRP A 36 -17.17 -2.82 -14.44
N ARG A 37 -16.43 -2.64 -15.55
CA ARG A 37 -16.48 -3.52 -16.74
C ARG A 37 -15.28 -4.46 -16.89
N HIS A 38 -14.17 -4.22 -16.19
CA HIS A 38 -12.94 -4.99 -16.36
C HIS A 38 -12.07 -4.88 -15.11
N ARG A 39 -11.52 -6.01 -14.65
CA ARG A 39 -10.73 -6.13 -13.42
C ARG A 39 -11.41 -5.42 -12.23
N ILE A 40 -12.52 -5.97 -11.75
CA ILE A 40 -13.33 -5.38 -10.68
C ILE A 40 -12.71 -5.64 -9.29
N GLY A 41 -12.23 -6.86 -9.05
CA GLY A 41 -11.78 -7.31 -7.72
C GLY A 41 -10.27 -7.20 -7.53
N ASP A 42 -9.80 -7.01 -6.29
CA ASP A 42 -8.38 -6.79 -6.03
C ASP A 42 -7.47 -7.91 -6.59
N ALA A 43 -7.91 -9.17 -6.51
CA ALA A 43 -7.15 -10.33 -6.99
C ALA A 43 -6.82 -10.30 -8.49
N ASN A 44 -7.56 -9.52 -9.28
CA ASN A 44 -7.27 -9.34 -10.69
C ASN A 44 -6.80 -7.91 -11.03
N ARG A 45 -6.62 -7.05 -10.04
CA ARG A 45 -6.15 -5.67 -10.23
C ARG A 45 -4.74 -5.44 -9.72
N PHE A 46 -4.30 -6.15 -8.70
CA PHE A 46 -3.02 -5.87 -8.02
C PHE A 46 -2.05 -7.04 -8.16
N PHE A 47 -0.90 -6.78 -8.79
CA PHE A 47 0.18 -7.76 -9.00
C PHE A 47 1.49 -7.28 -8.36
N VAL A 48 1.39 -6.58 -7.23
CA VAL A 48 2.48 -5.78 -6.63
C VAL A 48 3.29 -6.53 -5.58
N LYS A 49 2.70 -7.47 -4.84
CA LYS A 49 3.43 -8.23 -3.81
C LYS A 49 4.62 -9.01 -4.38
N GLN A 50 4.54 -9.43 -5.64
CA GLN A 50 5.57 -10.18 -6.31
C GLN A 50 6.85 -9.36 -6.59
N PRO A 51 6.80 -8.22 -7.32
CA PRO A 51 7.98 -7.38 -7.48
C PRO A 51 8.44 -6.77 -6.14
N ALA A 52 7.54 -6.55 -5.17
CA ALA A 52 7.94 -6.12 -3.83
C ALA A 52 8.80 -7.17 -3.13
N SER A 53 8.34 -8.42 -3.09
CA SER A 53 9.11 -9.53 -2.52
C SER A 53 10.42 -9.75 -3.27
N ALA A 54 10.43 -9.64 -4.61
CA ALA A 54 11.66 -9.69 -5.40
C ALA A 54 12.63 -8.58 -4.98
N ALA A 55 12.16 -7.34 -4.88
CA ALA A 55 13.01 -6.22 -4.50
C ALA A 55 13.62 -6.42 -3.11
N HIS A 56 12.82 -6.83 -2.12
CA HIS A 56 13.31 -7.08 -0.77
C HIS A 56 14.33 -8.22 -0.75
N VAL A 57 14.01 -9.35 -1.39
CA VAL A 57 14.87 -10.54 -1.40
C VAL A 57 16.20 -10.30 -2.12
N TYR A 58 16.18 -9.53 -3.22
CA TYR A 58 17.35 -9.27 -4.06
C TYR A 58 18.03 -7.91 -3.78
N GLY A 59 17.68 -7.23 -2.69
CA GLY A 59 18.37 -6.00 -2.25
C GLY A 59 18.11 -4.79 -3.16
N ARG A 60 16.94 -4.71 -3.80
CA ARG A 60 16.54 -3.58 -4.66
C ARG A 60 15.73 -2.58 -3.86
N LYS A 61 16.05 -1.30 -4.03
CA LYS A 61 15.35 -0.19 -3.36
C LYS A 61 13.98 0.09 -3.97
N TYR A 62 13.90 0.03 -5.30
CA TYR A 62 12.73 0.46 -6.04
C TYR A 62 11.85 -0.73 -6.40
N VAL A 63 10.55 -0.57 -6.20
CA VAL A 63 9.49 -1.48 -6.63
C VAL A 63 8.59 -0.67 -7.54
N ALA A 64 8.75 -0.88 -8.84
CA ALA A 64 7.97 -0.18 -9.84
C ALA A 64 6.64 -0.91 -10.10
N ALA A 65 5.64 -0.15 -10.51
CA ALA A 65 4.48 -0.74 -11.17
C ALA A 65 3.93 0.18 -12.25
N GLU A 66 3.53 -0.42 -13.36
CA GLU A 66 2.62 0.17 -14.32
C GLU A 66 1.26 0.36 -13.64
N GLY A 67 0.79 1.60 -13.53
CA GLY A 67 -0.56 1.91 -13.07
C GLY A 67 -0.93 3.29 -13.60
N PHE A 68 -2.17 3.69 -13.83
CA PHE A 68 -3.42 3.09 -13.41
C PHE A 68 -4.12 2.51 -14.63
N THR A 69 -3.67 1.35 -15.10
CA THR A 69 -4.26 0.77 -16.32
C THR A 69 -5.76 0.51 -16.09
N THR A 70 -6.59 0.83 -17.08
CA THR A 70 -8.04 0.62 -17.02
C THR A 70 -8.58 0.31 -18.41
N ILE A 71 -9.50 -0.65 -18.48
CA ILE A 71 -10.31 -0.94 -19.66
C ILE A 71 -11.76 -0.80 -19.21
N GLY A 72 -12.46 0.19 -19.74
CA GLY A 72 -13.79 0.56 -19.26
C GLY A 72 -14.33 1.72 -20.08
N PRO A 73 -15.50 2.27 -19.73
CA PRO A 73 -15.91 3.57 -20.26
C PRO A 73 -14.78 4.58 -20.09
N HIS A 74 -14.43 5.27 -21.17
CA HIS A 74 -13.34 6.25 -21.13
C HIS A 74 -13.73 7.48 -20.31
N TRP A 75 -12.75 8.12 -19.67
CA TRP A 75 -12.90 9.41 -18.97
C TRP A 75 -13.80 9.36 -17.72
N GLN A 76 -13.92 8.20 -17.08
CA GLN A 76 -14.76 8.01 -15.89
C GLN A 76 -13.97 8.07 -14.57
N GLU A 77 -12.63 8.06 -14.64
CA GLU A 77 -11.79 7.96 -13.45
C GLU A 77 -11.74 9.27 -12.66
N THR A 78 -11.97 9.14 -11.36
CA THR A 78 -11.91 10.19 -10.34
C THR A 78 -10.64 10.06 -9.51
N LEU A 79 -10.07 11.19 -9.10
CA LEU A 79 -8.82 11.17 -8.33
C LEU A 79 -9.01 10.60 -6.92
N TRP A 80 -10.09 10.98 -6.22
CA TRP A 80 -10.22 10.75 -4.78
C TRP A 80 -10.73 9.35 -4.40
N ASP A 81 -11.70 8.77 -5.12
CA ASP A 81 -12.30 7.46 -4.81
C ASP A 81 -11.98 6.35 -5.82
N ASN A 82 -11.12 6.63 -6.80
CA ASN A 82 -10.61 5.61 -7.73
C ASN A 82 -9.08 5.59 -7.75
N LEU A 83 -8.43 6.64 -8.26
CA LEU A 83 -6.96 6.61 -8.45
C LEU A 83 -6.21 6.60 -7.12
N LYS A 84 -6.54 7.51 -6.18
CA LYS A 84 -5.90 7.57 -4.87
C LYS A 84 -6.00 6.24 -4.09
N PRO A 85 -7.18 5.65 -3.84
CA PRO A 85 -7.27 4.39 -3.08
C PRO A 85 -6.62 3.21 -3.83
N SER A 86 -6.56 3.22 -5.16
CA SER A 86 -5.83 2.22 -5.93
C SER A 86 -4.31 2.35 -5.73
N PHE A 87 -3.79 3.58 -5.74
CA PHE A 87 -2.39 3.86 -5.44
C PHE A 87 -2.03 3.46 -4.01
N ASP A 88 -2.90 3.77 -3.06
CA ASP A 88 -2.68 3.46 -1.64
C ASP A 88 -2.66 1.95 -1.40
N LYS A 89 -3.53 1.20 -2.07
CA LYS A 89 -3.49 -0.27 -2.05
C LYS A 89 -2.15 -0.79 -2.58
N ALA A 90 -1.69 -0.29 -3.72
CA ALA A 90 -0.40 -0.70 -4.27
C ALA A 90 0.74 -0.38 -3.29
N CYS A 91 0.73 0.81 -2.66
CA CYS A 91 1.70 1.17 -1.62
C CYS A 91 1.72 0.15 -0.47
N CYS A 92 0.56 -0.27 0.03
CA CYS A 92 0.46 -1.28 1.10
C CYS A 92 0.88 -2.70 0.67
N GLU A 93 0.96 -2.97 -0.63
CA GLU A 93 1.50 -4.22 -1.19
C GLU A 93 3.04 -4.21 -1.32
N GLY A 94 3.68 -3.04 -1.17
CA GLY A 94 5.15 -2.88 -1.25
C GLY A 94 5.65 -2.02 -2.41
N PHE A 95 4.76 -1.45 -3.22
CA PHE A 95 5.13 -0.56 -4.32
C PHE A 95 5.64 0.81 -3.82
N ASN A 96 6.59 1.39 -4.56
CA ASN A 96 7.12 2.71 -4.23
C ASN A 96 7.57 3.57 -5.43
N MET A 97 7.24 3.19 -6.67
CA MET A 97 7.58 3.97 -7.87
C MET A 97 6.58 3.76 -9.02
N LEU A 98 5.74 4.76 -9.29
CA LEU A 98 4.71 4.76 -10.32
C LEU A 98 5.29 4.96 -11.71
N PHE A 99 4.91 4.08 -12.64
CA PHE A 99 5.01 4.30 -14.06
C PHE A 99 3.60 4.49 -14.59
N TRP A 100 3.25 5.74 -14.95
CA TRP A 100 1.87 6.07 -15.26
C TRP A 100 1.41 5.48 -16.60
N HIS A 101 0.47 4.52 -16.57
CA HIS A 101 -0.26 4.04 -17.75
C HIS A 101 -1.61 4.77 -17.92
N ALA A 102 -1.79 5.60 -18.96
CA ALA A 102 -0.80 5.98 -19.98
C ALA A 102 -0.82 7.49 -20.26
N PHE A 103 0.30 7.99 -20.79
CA PHE A 103 0.44 9.36 -21.25
C PHE A 103 0.43 9.44 -22.78
N VAL A 104 -0.77 9.62 -23.36
CA VAL A 104 -0.93 9.63 -24.83
C VAL A 104 -0.69 11.02 -25.40
N CYS A 105 0.22 11.10 -26.38
CA CYS A 105 0.42 12.30 -27.18
C CYS A 105 -0.71 12.43 -28.21
N SER A 106 -1.48 13.52 -28.13
CA SER A 106 -2.52 13.85 -29.10
C SER A 106 -2.20 15.15 -29.83
N PRO A 107 -2.05 15.13 -31.16
CA PRO A 107 -1.92 16.35 -31.96
C PRO A 107 -3.14 17.27 -31.83
N LYS A 108 -2.94 18.57 -32.07
CA LYS A 108 -3.99 19.59 -31.94
C LYS A 108 -5.14 19.37 -32.92
N GLU A 109 -4.85 18.82 -34.10
CA GLU A 109 -5.82 18.54 -35.17
C GLU A 109 -6.85 17.47 -34.76
N CYS A 110 -6.54 16.65 -33.75
CA CYS A 110 -7.44 15.64 -33.21
C CYS A 110 -8.50 16.22 -32.24
N GLY A 111 -8.45 17.53 -31.97
CA GLY A 111 -9.40 18.20 -31.09
C GLY A 111 -9.32 17.74 -29.63
N MET A 112 -10.42 17.95 -28.90
CA MET A 112 -10.56 17.58 -27.49
C MET A 112 -11.59 16.45 -27.35
N PRO A 113 -11.31 15.40 -26.55
CA PRO A 113 -10.12 15.22 -25.71
C PRO A 113 -8.89 14.68 -26.46
N GLY A 114 -8.99 14.49 -27.78
CA GLY A 114 -7.91 14.05 -28.65
C GLY A 114 -7.89 12.55 -28.91
N ILE A 115 -6.81 12.06 -29.53
CA ILE A 115 -6.60 10.62 -29.72
C ILE A 115 -6.11 9.97 -28.42
N GLN A 116 -6.53 8.72 -28.22
CA GLN A 116 -6.17 7.94 -27.04
C GLN A 116 -5.79 6.51 -27.43
N TYR A 117 -4.97 5.90 -26.58
CA TYR A 117 -4.81 4.45 -26.59
C TYR A 117 -6.10 3.79 -26.11
N PHE A 118 -6.36 2.53 -26.51
CA PHE A 118 -7.62 1.89 -26.16
C PHE A 118 -7.76 1.63 -24.65
N ALA A 119 -6.64 1.46 -23.94
CA ALA A 119 -6.61 1.35 -22.49
C ALA A 119 -6.25 2.70 -21.88
N GLY A 120 -6.97 3.06 -20.81
CA GLY A 120 -6.61 4.20 -19.97
C GLY A 120 -5.60 3.82 -18.89
N THR A 121 -5.41 4.63 -17.85
CA THR A 121 -6.04 5.95 -17.68
C THR A 121 -5.59 6.93 -18.74
N HIS A 122 -6.51 7.79 -19.17
CA HIS A 122 -6.22 8.83 -20.17
C HIS A 122 -5.62 10.04 -19.46
N LEU A 123 -4.32 10.02 -19.20
CA LEU A 123 -3.62 11.16 -18.61
C LEU A 123 -2.84 11.91 -19.68
N ASN A 124 -3.24 13.14 -19.98
CA ASN A 124 -2.44 14.07 -20.79
C ASN A 124 -2.93 15.51 -20.51
N PRO A 125 -2.34 16.56 -21.12
CA PRO A 125 -2.76 17.93 -20.89
C PRO A 125 -4.22 18.25 -21.25
N ASN A 126 -4.92 17.35 -21.94
CA ASN A 126 -6.31 17.54 -22.33
C ASN A 126 -7.32 17.07 -21.26
N VAL A 127 -6.89 16.40 -20.18
CA VAL A 127 -7.81 16.06 -19.08
C VAL A 127 -8.37 17.32 -18.43
N THR A 128 -9.62 17.29 -18.00
CA THR A 128 -10.34 18.45 -17.45
C THR A 128 -9.73 19.04 -16.18
N TRP A 129 -8.84 18.30 -15.52
CA TRP A 129 -8.20 18.66 -14.25
C TRP A 129 -6.68 18.90 -14.38
N TRP A 130 -6.12 18.93 -15.59
CA TRP A 130 -4.66 18.99 -15.81
C TRP A 130 -4.00 20.17 -15.09
N ASP A 131 -4.55 21.37 -15.26
CA ASP A 131 -4.02 22.60 -14.65
C ASP A 131 -4.16 22.64 -13.12
N LYS A 132 -4.88 21.68 -12.54
CA LYS A 132 -5.07 21.50 -11.09
C LYS A 132 -4.47 20.19 -10.56
N SER A 133 -3.67 19.49 -11.38
CA SER A 133 -3.14 18.17 -11.07
C SER A 133 -2.03 18.14 -10.01
N LYS A 134 -1.34 19.27 -9.80
CA LYS A 134 -0.16 19.36 -8.93
C LYS A 134 -0.36 18.73 -7.53
N PRO A 135 -1.43 18.99 -6.77
CA PRO A 135 -1.60 18.39 -5.45
C PRO A 135 -1.64 16.86 -5.46
N PHE A 136 -2.22 16.25 -6.51
CA PHE A 136 -2.26 14.80 -6.64
C PHE A 136 -0.88 14.20 -6.97
N PHE A 137 -0.12 14.85 -7.84
CA PHE A 137 1.26 14.45 -8.11
C PHE A 137 2.18 14.67 -6.91
N ASP A 138 2.00 15.77 -6.16
CA ASP A 138 2.74 16.01 -4.93
C ASP A 138 2.44 14.92 -3.88
N TYR A 139 1.17 14.51 -3.74
CA TYR A 139 0.77 13.38 -2.90
C TYR A 139 1.52 12.10 -3.28
N ILE A 140 1.46 11.71 -4.57
CA ILE A 140 2.18 10.53 -5.09
C ILE A 140 3.67 10.63 -4.77
N ASN A 141 4.29 11.78 -5.05
CA ASN A 141 5.72 12.01 -4.83
C ASN A 141 6.12 11.89 -3.35
N ARG A 142 5.32 12.45 -2.43
CA ARG A 142 5.58 12.32 -0.98
C ARG A 142 5.46 10.87 -0.52
N CYS A 143 4.42 10.14 -0.97
CA CYS A 143 4.25 8.74 -0.64
C CYS A 143 5.42 7.89 -1.14
N GLN A 144 5.80 8.02 -2.41
CA GLN A 144 6.94 7.30 -2.99
C GLN A 144 8.25 7.61 -2.26
N PHE A 145 8.51 8.89 -1.96
CA PHE A 145 9.70 9.28 -1.21
C PHE A 145 9.76 8.55 0.14
N MET A 146 8.67 8.56 0.91
CA MET A 146 8.62 7.91 2.23
C MET A 146 8.74 6.38 2.13
N LEU A 147 8.07 5.77 1.14
CA LEU A 147 8.08 4.31 0.93
C LEU A 147 9.39 3.78 0.32
N GLN A 148 10.31 4.67 -0.05
CA GLN A 148 11.67 4.32 -0.48
C GLN A 148 12.69 4.40 0.67
N GLN A 149 12.28 4.83 1.87
CA GLN A 149 13.20 4.96 3.01
C GLN A 149 13.39 3.62 3.72
N GLY A 150 14.64 3.29 4.06
CA GLY A 150 14.94 2.12 4.86
C GLY A 150 14.51 0.80 4.22
N LEU A 151 14.34 -0.22 5.06
CA LEU A 151 13.96 -1.58 4.67
C LEU A 151 12.52 -1.87 5.05
N PHE A 152 11.88 -2.76 4.30
CA PHE A 152 10.58 -3.30 4.67
C PHE A 152 10.68 -4.12 5.96
N VAL A 153 9.62 -4.11 6.76
CA VAL A 153 9.51 -4.91 7.98
C VAL A 153 8.45 -5.98 7.77
N ALA A 154 8.90 -7.23 7.85
CA ALA A 154 8.06 -8.42 7.82
C ALA A 154 8.50 -9.40 8.90
N ASP A 155 7.55 -10.19 9.40
CA ASP A 155 7.82 -11.18 10.44
C ASP A 155 8.03 -12.59 9.87
N ALA A 156 7.56 -12.88 8.65
CA ALA A 156 7.80 -14.15 7.97
C ALA A 156 8.39 -13.97 6.57
N VAL A 157 9.07 -15.02 6.12
CA VAL A 157 9.39 -15.23 4.71
C VAL A 157 8.81 -16.57 4.27
N TYR A 158 8.05 -16.58 3.18
CA TYR A 158 7.38 -17.76 2.64
C TYR A 158 8.18 -18.33 1.46
N TYR A 159 8.68 -19.55 1.60
CA TYR A 159 9.25 -20.29 0.48
C TYR A 159 8.11 -20.87 -0.36
N TYR A 160 8.01 -20.48 -1.63
CA TYR A 160 6.91 -20.91 -2.49
C TYR A 160 7.18 -22.20 -3.30
N GLY A 161 8.30 -22.88 -3.05
CA GLY A 161 8.72 -24.06 -3.82
C GLY A 161 9.58 -23.74 -5.06
N ASP A 162 9.90 -24.80 -5.80
CA ASP A 162 10.75 -24.84 -7.01
C ASP A 162 9.95 -25.17 -8.28
N HIS A 163 8.67 -25.54 -8.14
CA HIS A 163 7.74 -25.79 -9.25
C HIS A 163 7.61 -24.61 -10.22
N VAL A 164 7.24 -24.90 -11.47
CA VAL A 164 6.97 -23.91 -12.52
C VAL A 164 5.60 -24.21 -13.15
N PRO A 165 4.69 -23.22 -13.32
CA PRO A 165 4.86 -21.79 -13.03
C PRO A 165 4.94 -21.49 -11.53
N ASN A 166 5.73 -20.48 -11.16
CA ASN A 166 5.81 -19.97 -9.79
C ASN A 166 5.55 -18.46 -9.76
N PHE A 167 4.58 -18.03 -8.95
CA PHE A 167 4.23 -16.61 -8.82
C PHE A 167 3.61 -16.31 -7.46
N ALA A 168 3.90 -15.11 -6.94
CA ALA A 168 3.25 -14.59 -5.75
C ALA A 168 2.01 -13.78 -6.16
N GLN A 169 0.89 -14.03 -5.48
CA GLN A 169 -0.32 -13.24 -5.67
C GLN A 169 -0.31 -12.00 -4.75
N HIS A 170 -1.35 -11.16 -4.87
CA HIS A 170 -1.55 -10.02 -3.98
C HIS A 170 -1.51 -10.41 -2.49
N LYS A 171 -1.10 -9.47 -1.63
CA LYS A 171 -0.79 -9.65 -0.20
C LYS A 171 -1.87 -10.42 0.57
N ARG A 172 -3.15 -10.14 0.31
CA ARG A 172 -4.29 -10.77 1.01
C ARG A 172 -4.45 -12.27 0.77
N THR A 173 -3.76 -12.84 -0.22
CA THR A 173 -3.74 -14.30 -0.41
C THR A 173 -3.04 -15.04 0.71
N ASP A 174 -2.10 -14.36 1.38
CA ASP A 174 -1.45 -14.77 2.62
C ASP A 174 -1.05 -16.26 2.66
N PRO A 175 -0.21 -16.74 1.74
CA PRO A 175 0.26 -18.12 1.78
C PRO A 175 1.07 -18.42 3.06
N ALA A 176 1.60 -17.39 3.72
CA ALA A 176 2.27 -17.51 5.02
C ALA A 176 1.30 -17.75 6.18
N GLY A 177 0.00 -17.42 6.04
CA GLY A 177 -1.01 -17.59 7.07
C GLY A 177 -0.79 -16.73 8.32
N ILE A 178 -0.25 -15.51 8.16
CA ILE A 178 0.08 -14.62 9.28
C ILE A 178 -0.75 -13.33 9.31
N LEU A 179 -1.51 -12.99 8.28
CA LEU A 179 -2.37 -11.80 8.29
C LEU A 179 -3.60 -12.01 9.19
N PRO A 180 -4.24 -10.94 9.70
CA PRO A 180 -3.85 -9.52 9.63
C PRO A 180 -2.87 -9.09 10.73
N GLY A 181 -2.20 -7.96 10.53
CA GLY A 181 -1.35 -7.32 11.56
C GLY A 181 0.09 -7.83 11.63
N TYR A 182 0.47 -8.71 10.71
CA TYR A 182 1.87 -8.99 10.39
C TYR A 182 2.06 -8.74 8.89
N ASP A 183 3.26 -8.95 8.36
CA ASP A 183 3.52 -8.96 6.92
C ASP A 183 4.62 -9.98 6.59
N TYR A 184 4.70 -10.37 5.32
CA TYR A 184 5.61 -11.41 4.84
C TYR A 184 6.27 -10.99 3.52
N ASP A 185 7.41 -11.60 3.19
CA ASP A 185 7.89 -11.67 1.81
C ASP A 185 7.76 -13.10 1.28
N VAL A 186 7.80 -13.25 -0.03
CA VAL A 186 7.97 -14.54 -0.70
C VAL A 186 9.43 -14.71 -1.13
N ILE A 187 10.00 -15.90 -1.02
CA ILE A 187 11.38 -16.20 -1.41
C ILE A 187 11.44 -17.36 -2.39
N THR A 188 12.30 -17.20 -3.41
CA THR A 188 12.59 -18.23 -4.40
C THR A 188 13.50 -19.32 -3.82
N GLU A 189 13.53 -20.51 -4.41
CA GLU A 189 14.53 -21.52 -4.03
C GLU A 189 15.95 -20.98 -4.17
N GLU A 190 16.27 -20.34 -5.30
CA GLU A 190 17.61 -19.79 -5.56
C GLU A 190 18.06 -18.85 -4.44
N ALA A 191 17.28 -17.80 -4.15
CA ALA A 191 17.60 -16.87 -3.08
C ALA A 191 17.60 -17.51 -1.67
N LEU A 192 16.75 -18.51 -1.40
CA LEU A 192 16.79 -19.25 -0.14
C LEU A 192 18.15 -19.95 0.03
N LEU A 193 18.63 -20.62 -1.02
CA LEU A 193 19.90 -21.34 -1.01
C LEU A 193 21.10 -20.39 -0.94
N THR A 194 21.10 -19.34 -1.76
CA THR A 194 22.30 -18.52 -2.02
C THR A 194 22.40 -17.28 -1.13
N ARG A 195 21.30 -16.81 -0.53
CA ARG A 195 21.26 -15.53 0.18
C ARG A 195 20.80 -15.63 1.63
N ALA A 196 19.96 -16.61 1.98
CA ALA A 196 19.47 -16.74 3.34
C ALA A 196 20.52 -17.31 4.30
N SER A 197 20.61 -16.70 5.48
CA SER A 197 21.44 -17.17 6.61
C SER A 197 20.72 -16.86 7.93
N VAL A 198 21.30 -17.25 9.07
CA VAL A 198 20.73 -16.97 10.39
C VAL A 198 21.65 -16.09 11.21
N ARG A 199 21.07 -15.06 11.82
CA ARG A 199 21.73 -14.19 12.80
C ARG A 199 20.78 -13.88 13.94
N ASP A 200 21.24 -14.10 15.17
CA ASP A 200 20.46 -13.85 16.39
C ASP A 200 19.07 -14.53 16.37
N GLY A 201 19.01 -15.76 15.86
CA GLY A 201 17.77 -16.54 15.72
C GLY A 201 16.81 -16.09 14.62
N ARG A 202 17.22 -15.12 13.78
CA ARG A 202 16.42 -14.59 12.66
C ARG A 202 16.99 -15.02 11.32
N ILE A 203 16.13 -15.25 10.34
CA ILE A 203 16.53 -15.45 8.94
C ILE A 203 16.88 -14.08 8.36
N VAL A 204 18.11 -13.91 7.90
CA VAL A 204 18.60 -12.64 7.34
C VAL A 204 19.07 -12.80 5.91
N LEU A 205 18.94 -11.72 5.14
CA LEU A 205 19.53 -11.57 3.81
C LEU A 205 20.69 -10.55 3.86
N PRO A 206 21.61 -10.57 2.88
CA PRO A 206 22.82 -9.76 2.91
C PRO A 206 22.56 -8.24 3.01
N ASP A 207 21.43 -7.79 2.48
CA ASP A 207 21.05 -6.37 2.40
C ASP A 207 20.27 -5.89 3.64
N GLY A 208 20.16 -6.71 4.68
CA GLY A 208 19.61 -6.34 5.98
C GLY A 208 18.15 -6.73 6.22
N MET A 209 17.45 -7.28 5.21
CA MET A 209 16.13 -7.89 5.43
C MET A 209 16.22 -8.99 6.48
N SER A 210 15.22 -9.09 7.33
CA SER A 210 15.27 -9.97 8.49
C SER A 210 13.88 -10.45 8.91
N TYR A 211 13.71 -11.77 8.99
CA TYR A 211 12.45 -12.46 9.26
C TYR A 211 12.57 -13.33 10.50
N ARG A 212 11.46 -13.58 11.19
CA ARG A 212 11.42 -14.39 12.41
C ARG A 212 11.22 -15.86 12.13
N ILE A 213 10.39 -16.16 11.13
CA ILE A 213 10.06 -17.53 10.74
C ILE A 213 10.19 -17.69 9.22
N LEU A 214 10.61 -18.88 8.81
CA LEU A 214 10.47 -19.36 7.43
C LEU A 214 9.20 -20.21 7.35
N VAL A 215 8.31 -19.91 6.42
CA VAL A 215 7.10 -20.71 6.18
C VAL A 215 7.28 -21.53 4.90
N LEU A 216 7.07 -22.84 4.98
CA LEU A 216 7.13 -23.78 3.87
C LEU A 216 5.73 -23.96 3.24
N PRO A 217 5.64 -24.34 1.96
CA PRO A 217 4.35 -24.57 1.33
C PRO A 217 3.64 -25.76 1.99
N PRO A 218 2.30 -25.80 1.98
CA PRO A 218 1.52 -26.90 2.56
C PRO A 218 1.55 -28.13 1.62
N ARG A 219 2.74 -28.68 1.38
CA ARG A 219 3.00 -29.83 0.51
C ARG A 219 3.84 -30.86 1.28
N ASP A 220 3.63 -32.13 0.97
CA ASP A 220 4.39 -33.24 1.52
C ASP A 220 5.69 -33.53 0.72
N ARG A 221 6.05 -32.63 -0.20
CA ARG A 221 7.25 -32.71 -1.03
C ARG A 221 8.05 -31.43 -0.97
N ILE A 222 9.37 -31.58 -1.09
CA ILE A 222 10.34 -30.49 -1.15
C ILE A 222 11.57 -30.96 -1.89
N SER A 223 12.25 -30.09 -2.65
CA SER A 223 13.55 -30.42 -3.22
C SER A 223 14.56 -30.76 -2.11
N LEU A 224 15.47 -31.71 -2.38
CA LEU A 224 16.51 -32.05 -1.42
C LEU A 224 17.45 -30.86 -1.14
N ALA A 225 17.70 -30.01 -2.14
CA ALA A 225 18.50 -28.80 -1.98
C ALA A 225 17.87 -27.82 -0.97
N ALA A 226 16.57 -27.54 -1.10
CA ALA A 226 15.86 -26.68 -0.16
C ALA A 226 15.82 -27.30 1.24
N LEU A 227 15.57 -28.61 1.37
CA LEU A 227 15.55 -29.27 2.69
C LEU A 227 16.91 -29.24 3.39
N ARG A 228 18.01 -29.45 2.67
CA ARG A 228 19.37 -29.29 3.21
C ARG A 228 19.60 -27.86 3.72
N LYS A 229 19.12 -26.85 2.98
CA LYS A 229 19.21 -25.46 3.42
C LYS A 229 18.34 -25.18 4.64
N VAL A 230 17.12 -25.71 4.68
CA VAL A 230 16.25 -25.65 5.87
C VAL A 230 16.97 -26.26 7.08
N ALA A 231 17.64 -27.41 6.91
CA ALA A 231 18.41 -28.03 7.96
C ALA A 231 19.55 -27.12 8.48
N GLU A 232 20.29 -26.49 7.58
CA GLU A 232 21.32 -25.50 7.92
C GLU A 232 20.73 -24.32 8.73
N LEU A 233 19.60 -23.76 8.28
CA LEU A 233 18.95 -22.65 8.97
C LEU A 233 18.46 -23.04 10.38
N VAL A 234 17.82 -24.21 10.51
CA VAL A 234 17.32 -24.72 11.80
C VAL A 234 18.46 -24.97 12.77
N ARG A 235 19.55 -25.61 12.33
CA ARG A 235 20.74 -25.86 13.15
C ARG A 235 21.40 -24.56 13.63
N ASN A 236 21.29 -23.49 12.85
CA ASN A 236 21.75 -22.15 13.23
C ASN A 236 20.71 -21.33 14.04
N GLY A 237 19.56 -21.92 14.38
CA GLY A 237 18.60 -21.34 15.31
C GLY A 237 17.39 -20.66 14.67
N ALA A 238 17.14 -20.83 13.37
CA ALA A 238 15.88 -20.40 12.76
C ALA A 238 14.68 -21.20 13.29
N VAL A 239 13.50 -20.60 13.21
CA VAL A 239 12.21 -21.28 13.36
C VAL A 239 11.59 -21.46 11.98
N VAL A 240 11.10 -22.66 11.71
CA VAL A 240 10.49 -23.03 10.43
C VAL A 240 9.09 -23.55 10.69
N VAL A 241 8.13 -23.15 9.86
CA VAL A 241 6.73 -23.59 9.96
C VAL A 241 6.35 -24.31 8.67
N GLY A 242 5.90 -25.56 8.77
CA GLY A 242 5.48 -26.32 7.60
C GLY A 242 5.28 -27.82 7.86
N PRO A 243 4.56 -28.51 6.96
CA PRO A 243 4.39 -29.95 7.04
C PRO A 243 5.71 -30.69 6.81
N ARG A 244 5.84 -31.87 7.43
CA ARG A 244 6.98 -32.76 7.22
C ARG A 244 6.95 -33.31 5.79
N PRO A 245 8.02 -33.14 4.99
CA PRO A 245 8.09 -33.75 3.67
C PRO A 245 8.29 -35.27 3.79
N VAL A 246 7.74 -36.01 2.84
CA VAL A 246 7.84 -37.47 2.73
C VAL A 246 8.65 -37.93 1.51
N ALA A 247 8.91 -37.02 0.55
CA ALA A 247 9.67 -37.32 -0.67
C ALA A 247 10.20 -36.05 -1.35
N GLY A 248 11.12 -36.24 -2.29
CA GLY A 248 11.62 -35.21 -3.19
C GLY A 248 10.61 -34.76 -4.24
N GLU A 249 10.89 -33.59 -4.84
CA GLU A 249 10.19 -33.09 -6.02
C GLU A 249 10.93 -33.49 -7.31
N GLY A 250 12.26 -33.64 -7.25
CA GLY A 250 13.11 -33.94 -8.40
C GLY A 250 13.37 -35.43 -8.62
N LEU A 251 13.57 -35.83 -9.87
CA LEU A 251 13.95 -37.22 -10.25
C LEU A 251 15.33 -37.66 -9.72
N GLN A 252 16.15 -36.71 -9.27
CA GLN A 252 17.49 -36.94 -8.74
C GLN A 252 17.56 -36.76 -7.21
N ASP A 253 16.43 -36.47 -6.57
CA ASP A 253 16.39 -36.35 -5.12
C ASP A 253 16.58 -37.73 -4.47
N ASP A 254 17.36 -37.76 -3.40
CA ASP A 254 17.56 -38.93 -2.56
C ASP A 254 16.49 -38.95 -1.47
N ASP A 255 15.45 -39.76 -1.67
CA ASP A 255 14.32 -39.87 -0.74
C ASP A 255 14.75 -40.41 0.65
N GLU A 256 15.82 -41.22 0.74
CA GLU A 256 16.33 -41.71 2.03
C GLU A 256 16.97 -40.56 2.84
N GLU A 257 17.72 -39.68 2.18
CA GLU A 257 18.26 -38.47 2.81
C GLU A 257 17.15 -37.50 3.23
N ILE A 258 16.12 -37.34 2.40
CA ILE A 258 14.95 -36.51 2.74
C ILE A 258 14.27 -37.05 3.99
N GLU A 259 14.01 -38.35 4.07
CA GLU A 259 13.38 -38.96 5.23
C GLU A 259 14.23 -38.77 6.49
N SER A 260 15.56 -38.94 6.38
CA SER A 260 16.51 -38.74 7.48
C SER A 260 16.53 -37.30 7.98
N LEU A 261 16.64 -36.32 7.07
CA LEU A 261 16.60 -34.90 7.42
C LEU A 261 15.23 -34.50 8.00
N ALA A 262 14.14 -34.99 7.42
CA ALA A 262 12.80 -34.72 7.91
C ALA A 262 12.58 -35.28 9.34
N ALA A 263 13.11 -36.46 9.63
CA ALA A 263 13.09 -37.04 10.98
C ALA A 263 13.91 -36.19 11.96
N GLU A 264 15.13 -35.82 11.60
CA GLU A 264 16.00 -34.97 12.43
C GLU A 264 15.31 -33.65 12.77
N LEU A 265 14.78 -32.95 11.76
CA LEU A 265 14.36 -31.56 11.88
C LEU A 265 13.03 -31.40 12.63
N TRP A 266 12.04 -32.27 12.39
CA TRP A 266 10.73 -32.16 13.03
C TRP A 266 10.74 -32.56 14.51
N ASP A 267 11.78 -33.27 14.97
CA ASP A 267 11.95 -33.61 16.38
C ASP A 267 12.71 -32.53 17.19
N THR A 268 13.24 -31.50 16.52
CA THR A 268 14.01 -30.42 17.19
C THR A 268 13.17 -29.45 18.02
N GLY A 269 11.85 -29.40 17.79
CA GLY A 269 10.96 -28.34 18.32
C GLY A 269 11.15 -26.96 17.66
N ARG A 270 12.06 -26.82 16.69
CA ARG A 270 12.25 -25.58 15.90
C ARG A 270 11.50 -25.60 14.57
N VAL A 271 11.19 -26.79 14.06
CA VAL A 271 10.26 -26.96 12.96
C VAL A 271 8.88 -27.27 13.55
N ARG A 272 7.90 -26.46 13.18
CA ARG A 272 6.55 -26.43 13.77
C ARG A 272 5.51 -26.66 12.68
N THR A 273 4.38 -27.25 13.04
CA THR A 273 3.28 -27.57 12.11
C THR A 273 2.00 -26.81 12.42
N GLU A 274 1.96 -26.15 13.58
CA GLU A 274 0.88 -25.27 14.01
C GLU A 274 0.81 -24.00 13.13
N PRO A 275 -0.34 -23.31 13.08
CA PRO A 275 -0.49 -22.10 12.28
C PRO A 275 0.62 -21.07 12.56
N ALA A 276 1.25 -20.56 11.50
CA ALA A 276 2.40 -19.65 11.61
C ALA A 276 2.13 -18.43 12.50
N ARG A 277 0.90 -17.91 12.48
CA ARG A 277 0.44 -16.84 13.36
C ARG A 277 0.50 -17.20 14.85
N GLU A 278 0.12 -18.42 15.20
CA GLU A 278 0.15 -18.91 16.58
C GLU A 278 1.60 -19.07 17.06
N ILE A 279 2.46 -19.58 16.17
CA ILE A 279 3.91 -19.68 16.44
C ILE A 279 4.53 -18.30 16.69
N LEU A 280 4.17 -17.27 15.92
CA LEU A 280 4.61 -15.89 16.22
C LEU A 280 4.17 -15.43 17.62
N ALA A 281 2.94 -15.72 18.01
CA ALA A 281 2.42 -15.38 19.34
C ALA A 281 3.16 -16.14 20.47
N GLU A 282 3.42 -17.44 20.29
CA GLU A 282 4.22 -18.26 21.22
C GLU A 282 5.65 -17.73 21.39
N LEU A 283 6.24 -17.23 20.30
CA LEU A 283 7.55 -16.57 20.30
C LEU A 283 7.53 -15.17 20.96
N GLY A 284 6.39 -14.75 21.50
CA GLY A 284 6.21 -13.45 22.14
C GLY A 284 6.27 -12.28 21.15
N VAL A 285 5.95 -12.53 19.89
CA VAL A 285 5.93 -11.52 18.82
C VAL A 285 4.48 -11.00 18.73
N PRO A 286 4.18 -9.80 19.25
CA PRO A 286 2.86 -9.22 19.03
C PRO A 286 2.69 -8.79 17.57
N PRO A 287 1.45 -8.59 17.09
CA PRO A 287 1.19 -7.99 15.78
C PRO A 287 1.98 -6.68 15.61
N ASP A 288 2.45 -6.41 14.39
CA ASP A 288 3.16 -5.19 14.05
C ASP A 288 2.25 -3.97 13.99
N PHE A 289 1.01 -4.17 13.51
CA PHE A 289 -0.03 -3.16 13.44
C PHE A 289 -1.40 -3.78 13.74
N THR A 290 -2.21 -3.10 14.54
CA THR A 290 -3.63 -3.43 14.73
C THR A 290 -4.46 -2.16 14.82
N TYR A 291 -5.77 -2.30 14.68
CA TYR A 291 -6.70 -1.20 14.87
C TYR A 291 -8.03 -1.67 15.46
N THR A 292 -8.75 -0.75 16.10
CA THR A 292 -10.12 -0.94 16.59
C THR A 292 -10.97 0.29 16.27
N GLY A 293 -12.30 0.14 16.29
CA GLY A 293 -13.25 1.23 16.03
C GLY A 293 -13.65 1.42 14.56
N ALA A 294 -13.25 0.50 13.67
CA ALA A 294 -13.61 0.53 12.26
C ALA A 294 -15.10 0.23 12.02
N SER A 295 -15.71 0.92 11.06
CA SER A 295 -17.03 0.55 10.53
C SER A 295 -16.95 -0.68 9.62
N GLU A 296 -18.10 -1.21 9.20
CA GLU A 296 -18.16 -2.36 8.28
C GLU A 296 -17.61 -2.01 6.88
N GLU A 297 -17.64 -0.74 6.50
CA GLU A 297 -17.16 -0.21 5.23
C GLU A 297 -15.67 0.16 5.23
N ALA A 298 -14.98 0.01 6.36
CA ALA A 298 -13.56 0.30 6.45
C ALA A 298 -12.74 -0.74 5.67
N ASP A 299 -11.76 -0.28 4.90
CA ASP A 299 -10.84 -1.13 4.15
C ASP A 299 -9.41 -0.68 4.44
N ILE A 300 -8.94 -1.08 5.64
CA ILE A 300 -7.65 -0.66 6.20
C ILE A 300 -6.56 -1.64 5.80
N ASP A 301 -5.45 -1.10 5.31
CA ASP A 301 -4.20 -1.83 5.09
C ASP A 301 -3.01 -0.95 5.51
N TYR A 302 -1.85 -1.57 5.69
CA TYR A 302 -0.64 -0.86 6.09
C TYR A 302 0.62 -1.45 5.46
N ILE A 303 1.69 -0.67 5.47
CA ILE A 303 3.05 -1.16 5.27
C ILE A 303 4.00 -0.49 6.26
N HIS A 304 4.96 -1.25 6.77
CA HIS A 304 5.97 -0.78 7.71
C HIS A 304 7.36 -0.80 7.06
N ARG A 305 8.06 0.32 7.18
CA ARG A 305 9.48 0.47 6.84
C ARG A 305 10.30 0.92 8.02
N ARG A 306 11.55 0.48 8.08
CA ARG A 306 12.50 0.85 9.14
C ARG A 306 13.80 1.36 8.56
N THR A 307 14.22 2.52 9.03
CA THR A 307 15.56 3.08 8.82
C THR A 307 16.42 2.84 10.08
N ALA A 308 17.66 3.30 10.08
CA ALA A 308 18.49 3.28 11.29
C ALA A 308 17.90 4.11 12.45
N GLU A 309 17.08 5.13 12.14
CA GLU A 309 16.62 6.13 13.10
C GLU A 309 15.10 6.08 13.35
N ALA A 310 14.34 5.58 12.39
CA ALA A 310 12.89 5.71 12.36
C ALA A 310 12.15 4.43 11.95
N ASP A 311 11.01 4.21 12.58
CA ASP A 311 9.96 3.30 12.13
C ASP A 311 8.91 4.15 11.39
N ILE A 312 8.51 3.72 10.20
CA ILE A 312 7.64 4.48 9.27
C ILE A 312 6.49 3.56 8.87
N TYR A 313 5.29 3.86 9.34
CA TYR A 313 4.08 3.15 8.94
C TYR A 313 3.31 4.01 7.94
N PHE A 314 2.94 3.44 6.80
CA PHE A 314 1.89 4.00 5.94
C PHE A 314 0.61 3.23 6.22
N VAL A 315 -0.45 3.93 6.60
CA VAL A 315 -1.77 3.36 6.88
C VAL A 315 -2.77 4.03 5.97
N ALA A 316 -3.56 3.24 5.25
CA ALA A 316 -4.57 3.77 4.34
C ALA A 316 -5.91 3.08 4.58
N ASP A 317 -6.98 3.87 4.50
CA ASP A 317 -8.34 3.41 4.37
C ASP A 317 -8.82 3.66 2.95
N ARG A 318 -9.36 2.63 2.29
CA ARG A 318 -9.99 2.77 0.97
C ARG A 318 -11.49 2.99 1.07
N GLY A 319 -12.08 2.88 2.26
CA GLY A 319 -13.48 3.15 2.53
C GLY A 319 -13.87 4.56 2.09
N LYS A 320 -15.09 4.71 1.56
CA LYS A 320 -15.63 6.01 1.13
C LYS A 320 -16.30 6.81 2.26
N GLN A 321 -16.27 6.27 3.47
CA GLN A 321 -16.81 6.91 4.66
C GLN A 321 -15.67 7.33 5.58
N PRO A 322 -15.78 8.47 6.28
CA PRO A 322 -14.80 8.85 7.28
C PRO A 322 -14.66 7.77 8.36
N GLN A 323 -13.43 7.48 8.80
CA GLN A 323 -13.16 6.53 9.87
C GLN A 323 -12.46 7.21 11.03
N ARG A 324 -12.73 6.75 12.25
CA ARG A 324 -11.96 7.13 13.44
C ARG A 324 -11.48 5.88 14.14
N LEU A 325 -10.19 5.60 14.03
CA LEU A 325 -9.60 4.35 14.45
C LEU A 325 -8.60 4.56 15.58
N ARG A 326 -8.62 3.65 16.55
CA ARG A 326 -7.50 3.51 17.49
C ARG A 326 -6.51 2.54 16.88
N CYS A 327 -5.39 3.05 16.40
CA CYS A 327 -4.32 2.29 15.76
C CYS A 327 -3.20 2.00 16.76
N ALA A 328 -2.73 0.75 16.82
CA ALA A 328 -1.63 0.33 17.67
C ALA A 328 -0.44 -0.14 16.81
N PHE A 329 0.73 0.42 17.09
CA PHE A 329 1.98 0.21 16.35
C PHE A 329 2.99 -0.45 17.28
N ARG A 330 3.68 -1.50 16.81
CA ARG A 330 4.68 -2.24 17.60
C ARG A 330 6.00 -1.47 17.72
N VAL A 331 5.92 -0.29 18.33
CA VAL A 331 7.02 0.64 18.59
C VAL A 331 6.87 1.17 20.02
N LEU A 332 7.97 1.20 20.77
CA LEU A 332 8.02 1.65 22.16
C LEU A 332 9.06 2.77 22.32
N GLY A 333 8.91 3.60 23.36
CA GLY A 333 9.88 4.64 23.73
C GLY A 333 9.99 5.83 22.77
N LYS A 334 9.23 5.84 21.66
CA LYS A 334 9.21 6.93 20.68
C LYS A 334 7.84 7.61 20.62
N ALA A 335 7.82 8.91 20.34
CA ALA A 335 6.58 9.64 20.09
C ALA A 335 6.13 9.46 18.63
N PRO A 336 4.84 9.22 18.37
CA PRO A 336 4.30 9.18 17.03
C PRO A 336 4.22 10.58 16.42
N GLU A 337 4.69 10.73 15.19
CA GLU A 337 4.45 11.89 14.34
C GLU A 337 3.46 11.54 13.24
N LEU A 338 2.42 12.37 13.11
CA LEU A 338 1.42 12.26 12.05
C LEU A 338 1.86 13.14 10.89
N TRP A 339 2.15 12.50 9.76
CA TRP A 339 2.59 13.14 8.54
C TRP A 339 1.48 13.00 7.50
N ASN A 340 0.87 14.12 7.10
CA ASN A 340 -0.20 14.15 6.12
C ASN A 340 0.40 14.14 4.70
N PRO A 341 0.25 13.06 3.91
CA PRO A 341 0.81 13.00 2.56
C PRO A 341 0.14 13.96 1.57
N VAL A 342 -1.10 14.41 1.82
CA VAL A 342 -1.83 15.36 0.96
C VAL A 342 -1.27 16.78 1.12
N THR A 343 -1.11 17.24 2.36
CA THR A 343 -0.68 18.62 2.64
C THR A 343 0.84 18.75 2.81
N GLY A 344 1.53 17.68 3.22
CA GLY A 344 2.92 17.70 3.64
C GLY A 344 3.14 18.16 5.08
N GLU A 345 2.08 18.48 5.83
CA GLU A 345 2.16 18.84 7.24
C GLU A 345 2.65 17.66 8.09
N ARG A 346 3.41 17.99 9.14
CA ARG A 346 3.98 17.02 10.10
C ARG A 346 3.76 17.54 11.50
N THR A 347 3.18 16.72 12.35
CA THR A 347 2.89 17.10 13.74
C THR A 347 3.08 15.91 14.67
N PHE A 348 3.70 16.12 15.83
CA PHE A 348 3.66 15.12 16.89
C PHE A 348 2.22 14.90 17.35
N ALA A 349 1.81 13.65 17.52
CA ALA A 349 0.52 13.34 18.11
C ALA A 349 0.55 13.75 19.59
N THR A 350 -0.41 14.59 20.00
CA THR A 350 -0.51 15.07 21.38
C THR A 350 -1.26 14.08 22.29
N ALA A 351 -2.02 13.14 21.71
CA ALA A 351 -2.79 12.13 22.40
C ALA A 351 -2.38 10.74 21.91
N TYR A 352 -1.49 10.08 22.66
CA TYR A 352 -1.10 8.69 22.42
C TYR A 352 -0.86 7.97 23.75
N ARG A 353 -0.88 6.64 23.72
CA ARG A 353 -0.67 5.77 24.89
C ARG A 353 0.38 4.72 24.56
N GLN A 354 1.31 4.47 25.47
CA GLN A 354 2.21 3.33 25.38
C GLN A 354 1.70 2.19 26.26
N THR A 355 1.62 0.99 25.69
CA THR A 355 1.38 -0.27 26.40
C THR A 355 2.71 -0.99 26.60
N SER A 356 2.70 -2.22 27.09
CA SER A 356 3.92 -3.03 27.19
C SER A 356 4.50 -3.43 25.83
N THR A 357 3.71 -3.37 24.76
CA THR A 357 4.09 -3.90 23.44
C THR A 357 3.89 -2.92 22.29
N HIS A 358 3.07 -1.88 22.46
CA HIS A 358 2.69 -0.97 21.38
C HIS A 358 2.63 0.49 21.83
N THR A 359 2.69 1.39 20.84
CA THR A 359 2.19 2.76 20.95
C THR A 359 0.85 2.86 20.22
N GLU A 360 -0.18 3.31 20.93
CA GLU A 360 -1.53 3.54 20.42
C GLU A 360 -1.76 5.02 20.14
N VAL A 361 -2.30 5.33 18.97
CA VAL A 361 -2.74 6.68 18.57
C VAL A 361 -4.09 6.59 17.88
N GLU A 362 -4.94 7.58 18.13
CA GLU A 362 -6.22 7.71 17.43
C GLU A 362 -6.01 8.49 16.13
N LEU A 363 -6.47 7.92 15.02
CA LEU A 363 -6.35 8.50 13.69
C LEU A 363 -7.74 8.73 13.11
N GLU A 364 -7.95 9.93 12.58
CA GLU A 364 -9.13 10.28 11.79
C GLU A 364 -8.77 10.21 10.31
N PHE A 365 -9.48 9.38 9.56
CA PHE A 365 -9.32 9.22 8.12
C PHE A 365 -10.49 9.91 7.42
N PRO A 366 -10.24 10.88 6.51
CA PRO A 366 -11.27 11.26 5.54
C PRO A 366 -11.57 10.08 4.61
N PRO A 367 -12.65 10.14 3.79
CA PRO A 367 -12.91 9.16 2.75
C PRO A 367 -11.67 8.90 1.89
N CYS A 368 -11.34 7.62 1.70
CA CYS A 368 -10.14 7.17 1.00
C CYS A 368 -8.85 7.80 1.56
N GLY A 369 -8.78 8.04 2.86
CA GLY A 369 -7.70 8.75 3.55
C GLY A 369 -6.47 7.88 3.83
N SER A 370 -5.32 8.53 4.03
CA SER A 370 -4.07 7.83 4.39
C SER A 370 -3.14 8.72 5.23
N TRP A 371 -2.33 8.07 6.05
CA TRP A 371 -1.38 8.70 6.96
C TRP A 371 -0.02 8.01 6.90
N PHE A 372 1.05 8.79 7.04
CA PHE A 372 2.32 8.27 7.55
C PHE A 372 2.37 8.51 9.06
N VAL A 373 2.61 7.45 9.83
CA VAL A 373 2.90 7.51 11.28
C VAL A 373 4.37 7.18 11.47
N VAL A 374 5.15 8.18 11.86
CA VAL A 374 6.62 8.10 11.94
C VAL A 374 7.07 8.16 13.38
N PHE A 375 7.94 7.22 13.78
CA PHE A 375 8.51 7.15 15.12
C PHE A 375 10.03 7.33 15.03
N ARG A 376 10.51 8.54 15.32
CA ARG A 376 11.95 8.88 15.26
C ARG A 376 12.50 9.48 16.56
N GLU A 377 11.71 10.29 17.26
CA GLU A 377 12.14 10.96 18.49
C GLU A 377 11.59 10.27 19.74
N SER A 378 12.33 10.37 20.86
CA SER A 378 11.91 9.80 22.15
C SER A 378 10.59 10.38 22.63
N ALA A 379 9.74 9.53 23.20
CA ALA A 379 8.51 9.91 23.90
C ALA A 379 8.76 10.87 25.07
N ASP A 380 9.94 10.84 25.69
CA ASP A 380 10.29 11.75 26.80
C ASP A 380 10.43 13.20 26.34
N ARG A 381 10.79 13.42 25.06
CA ARG A 381 10.93 14.76 24.47
C ARG A 381 9.59 15.33 24.01
N HIS A 382 8.63 14.45 23.69
CA HIS A 382 7.31 14.81 23.18
C HIS A 382 6.23 14.01 23.92
N PRO A 383 6.10 14.19 25.25
CA PRO A 383 5.19 13.39 26.05
C PRO A 383 3.73 13.64 25.65
N PRO A 384 2.84 12.65 25.78
CA PRO A 384 1.42 12.86 25.53
C PRO A 384 0.90 13.89 26.52
N ALA A 385 0.08 14.84 26.05
CA ALA A 385 -0.48 15.86 26.91
C ALA A 385 -1.56 15.27 27.83
N ALA A 386 -1.52 15.62 29.12
CA ALA A 386 -2.52 15.20 30.09
C ALA A 386 -3.90 15.71 29.66
N ASN A 387 -4.84 14.79 29.40
CA ASN A 387 -6.19 15.07 28.90
C ASN A 387 -6.26 15.67 27.48
N ALA A 388 -5.26 15.45 26.63
CA ALA A 388 -5.37 15.82 25.23
C ALA A 388 -6.59 15.16 24.59
N ARG A 389 -7.55 15.97 24.16
CA ARG A 389 -8.67 15.56 23.31
C ARG A 389 -8.39 16.08 21.91
N PRO A 390 -8.70 15.30 20.87
CA PRO A 390 -8.65 15.83 19.52
C PRO A 390 -9.57 17.07 19.41
N PRO A 391 -9.17 18.07 18.61
CA PRO A 391 -10.00 19.25 18.40
C PRO A 391 -11.35 18.83 17.82
N ARG A 392 -12.43 19.37 18.37
CA ARG A 392 -13.78 19.12 17.85
C ARG A 392 -14.09 20.12 16.74
N ILE A 393 -14.42 19.62 15.56
CA ILE A 393 -14.99 20.44 14.48
C ILE A 393 -16.45 20.73 14.84
N VAL A 394 -16.84 22.00 14.72
CA VAL A 394 -18.20 22.48 14.99
C VAL A 394 -18.61 23.34 13.80
N ASP A 395 -19.80 23.06 13.27
CA ASP A 395 -20.36 23.87 12.20
C ASP A 395 -20.64 25.28 12.71
N VAL A 396 -20.12 26.26 11.97
CA VAL A 396 -20.21 27.67 12.32
C VAL A 396 -21.34 28.33 11.54
N GLN A 397 -21.22 28.36 10.22
CA GLN A 397 -22.22 28.93 9.34
C GLN A 397 -22.12 28.30 7.94
N PRO A 398 -23.26 28.03 7.26
CA PRO A 398 -23.27 27.65 5.86
C PRO A 398 -23.01 28.86 4.95
N ILE A 399 -22.43 28.63 3.77
CA ILE A 399 -22.36 29.63 2.70
C ILE A 399 -23.50 29.33 1.73
N GLU A 400 -24.64 30.00 1.90
CA GLU A 400 -25.85 29.67 1.14
C GLU A 400 -25.81 30.18 -0.31
N GLY A 401 -25.21 31.36 -0.53
CA GLY A 401 -25.16 32.04 -1.83
C GLY A 401 -25.73 33.47 -1.75
N PRO A 402 -26.13 34.06 -2.87
CA PRO A 402 -26.10 33.49 -4.22
C PRO A 402 -24.67 33.28 -4.72
N TRP A 403 -24.51 32.32 -5.64
CA TRP A 403 -23.23 32.00 -6.26
C TRP A 403 -23.21 32.50 -7.70
N GLN A 404 -22.23 33.33 -8.05
CA GLN A 404 -21.89 33.58 -9.44
C GLN A 404 -21.02 32.43 -9.93
N VAL A 405 -21.51 31.68 -10.92
CA VAL A 405 -20.81 30.52 -11.48
C VAL A 405 -20.45 30.79 -12.93
N THR A 406 -19.17 30.75 -13.24
CA THR A 406 -18.65 31.03 -14.59
C THR A 406 -18.13 29.75 -15.23
N PHE A 407 -18.73 29.39 -16.36
CA PHE A 407 -18.33 28.27 -17.22
C PHE A 407 -17.62 28.82 -18.46
N ASP A 408 -16.55 28.14 -18.92
CA ASP A 408 -15.81 28.58 -20.12
C ASP A 408 -16.63 28.36 -21.40
N PRO A 409 -16.97 29.42 -22.17
CA PRO A 409 -17.67 29.29 -23.45
C PRO A 409 -16.91 28.48 -24.51
N ASN A 410 -15.57 28.43 -24.44
CA ASN A 410 -14.76 27.62 -25.36
C ASN A 410 -14.97 26.11 -25.15
N TRP A 411 -15.48 25.72 -23.99
CA TRP A 411 -15.84 24.34 -23.64
C TRP A 411 -17.36 24.11 -23.74
N GLY A 412 -18.12 25.03 -24.35
CA GLY A 412 -19.56 24.93 -24.52
C GLY A 412 -20.39 25.44 -23.32
N GLY A 413 -19.75 26.09 -22.35
CA GLY A 413 -20.43 26.71 -21.21
C GLY A 413 -21.22 27.98 -21.58
N PRO A 414 -22.24 28.36 -20.80
CA PRO A 414 -23.05 29.56 -21.07
C PRO A 414 -22.40 30.89 -20.65
N GLY A 415 -21.15 30.89 -20.17
CA GLY A 415 -20.54 32.05 -19.49
C GLY A 415 -20.95 32.09 -18.02
N THR A 416 -21.24 33.29 -17.51
CA THR A 416 -21.62 33.49 -16.10
C THR A 416 -23.12 33.36 -15.88
N VAL A 417 -23.51 32.54 -14.91
CA VAL A 417 -24.88 32.34 -14.46
C VAL A 417 -24.96 32.46 -12.94
N VAL A 418 -26.15 32.74 -12.40
CA VAL A 418 -26.37 32.80 -10.95
C VAL A 418 -27.02 31.49 -10.49
N PHE A 419 -26.42 30.88 -9.46
CA PHE A 419 -26.98 29.76 -8.73
C PHE A 419 -27.47 30.27 -7.37
N ASP A 420 -28.80 30.30 -7.16
CA ASP A 420 -29.38 30.71 -5.88
C ASP A 420 -29.01 29.75 -4.74
N LYS A 421 -28.68 28.50 -5.09
CA LYS A 421 -28.12 27.47 -4.21
C LYS A 421 -27.20 26.55 -5.01
N LEU A 422 -26.26 25.88 -4.35
CA LEU A 422 -25.44 24.85 -4.99
C LEU A 422 -26.33 23.70 -5.49
N VAL A 423 -26.10 23.27 -6.73
CA VAL A 423 -26.87 22.22 -7.41
C VAL A 423 -25.96 21.40 -8.32
N ASP A 424 -26.29 20.11 -8.48
CA ASP A 424 -25.62 19.22 -9.43
C ASP A 424 -25.86 19.69 -10.87
N TRP A 425 -24.77 19.93 -11.62
CA TRP A 425 -24.81 20.35 -13.01
C TRP A 425 -25.63 19.41 -13.88
N THR A 426 -25.55 18.10 -13.67
CA THR A 426 -26.20 17.07 -14.48
C THR A 426 -27.73 17.12 -14.43
N THR A 427 -28.27 17.85 -13.45
CA THR A 427 -29.72 18.08 -13.24
C THR A 427 -30.20 19.42 -13.80
N ARG A 428 -29.28 20.29 -14.25
CA ARG A 428 -29.61 21.61 -14.80
C ARG A 428 -30.39 21.50 -16.12
N PRO A 429 -31.34 22.41 -16.37
CA PRO A 429 -32.08 22.43 -17.63
C PRO A 429 -31.23 22.94 -18.80
N GLU A 430 -30.21 23.77 -18.56
CA GLU A 430 -29.35 24.33 -19.60
C GLU A 430 -28.40 23.26 -20.16
N PRO A 431 -28.47 22.89 -21.46
CA PRO A 431 -27.61 21.85 -22.01
C PRO A 431 -26.11 22.14 -21.85
N GLY A 432 -25.71 23.42 -21.96
CA GLY A 432 -24.33 23.88 -21.78
C GLY A 432 -23.81 23.80 -20.35
N ILE A 433 -24.67 23.52 -19.35
CA ILE A 433 -24.27 23.20 -17.97
C ILE A 433 -24.45 21.71 -17.72
N ARG A 434 -25.58 21.13 -18.14
CA ARG A 434 -25.95 19.73 -17.94
C ARG A 434 -24.89 18.74 -18.41
N PHE A 435 -24.29 19.03 -19.56
CA PHE A 435 -23.29 18.18 -20.20
C PHE A 435 -21.87 18.78 -20.14
N TYR A 436 -21.67 19.79 -19.30
CA TYR A 436 -20.39 20.49 -19.21
C TYR A 436 -19.31 19.58 -18.61
N SER A 437 -18.14 19.55 -19.26
CA SER A 437 -16.93 18.88 -18.77
C SER A 437 -15.79 19.90 -18.79
N GLY A 438 -15.27 20.28 -17.62
CA GLY A 438 -14.24 21.30 -17.51
C GLY A 438 -14.21 21.94 -16.12
N THR A 439 -13.63 23.12 -16.04
CA THR A 439 -13.58 23.91 -14.80
C THR A 439 -14.67 24.97 -14.80
N ALA A 440 -15.42 25.08 -13.70
CA ALA A 440 -16.26 26.24 -13.41
C ALA A 440 -15.69 27.02 -12.22
N VAL A 441 -15.85 28.34 -12.23
CA VAL A 441 -15.42 29.22 -11.13
C VAL A 441 -16.63 29.70 -10.35
N TYR A 442 -16.65 29.41 -9.05
CA TYR A 442 -17.69 29.85 -8.11
C TYR A 442 -17.21 31.06 -7.32
N GLN A 443 -18.06 32.08 -7.24
CA GLN A 443 -17.83 33.28 -6.44
C GLN A 443 -19.07 33.58 -5.59
N ALA A 444 -18.86 33.71 -4.29
CA ALA A 444 -19.83 34.20 -3.33
C ALA A 444 -19.14 35.15 -2.34
N THR A 445 -19.93 36.01 -1.70
CA THR A 445 -19.48 36.85 -0.59
C THR A 445 -20.39 36.55 0.58
N PHE A 446 -19.79 36.29 1.74
CA PHE A 446 -20.49 36.00 2.98
C PHE A 446 -19.84 36.76 4.13
N HIS A 447 -20.60 37.01 5.18
CA HIS A 447 -20.12 37.70 6.38
C HIS A 447 -19.79 36.66 7.45
N VAL A 448 -18.73 36.89 8.22
CA VAL A 448 -18.38 36.08 9.40
C VAL A 448 -18.26 37.07 10.55
N ASP A 449 -18.89 36.77 11.69
CA ASP A 449 -18.77 37.61 12.88
C ASP A 449 -17.32 37.59 13.40
N ALA A 450 -16.79 38.77 13.77
CA ALA A 450 -15.39 38.89 14.21
C ALA A 450 -15.08 37.99 15.42
N GLU A 451 -16.03 37.82 16.35
CA GLU A 451 -15.91 36.93 17.51
C GLU A 451 -15.68 35.45 17.12
N THR A 452 -16.15 35.05 15.94
CA THR A 452 -15.94 33.70 15.41
C THR A 452 -14.50 33.48 14.97
N LEU A 453 -13.78 34.54 14.59
CA LEU A 453 -12.40 34.50 14.14
C LEU A 453 -11.40 34.45 15.32
N GLU A 454 -11.79 34.89 16.51
CA GLU A 454 -10.87 35.07 17.64
C GLU A 454 -10.41 33.73 18.25
N GLY A 455 -9.11 33.47 18.21
CA GLY A 455 -8.47 32.34 18.89
C GLY A 455 -8.82 30.95 18.34
N ARG A 456 -9.46 30.89 17.15
CA ARG A 456 -9.92 29.64 16.52
C ARG A 456 -9.25 29.42 15.17
N ARG A 457 -9.03 28.15 14.82
CA ARG A 457 -8.69 27.75 13.45
C ARG A 457 -9.99 27.45 12.72
N LEU A 458 -10.20 28.11 11.58
CA LEU A 458 -11.36 27.89 10.72
C LEU A 458 -11.01 27.00 9.54
N TRP A 459 -11.98 26.19 9.14
CA TRP A 459 -11.92 25.34 7.96
C TRP A 459 -13.10 25.68 7.08
N LEU A 460 -12.87 25.70 5.77
CA LEU A 460 -13.94 25.74 4.78
C LEU A 460 -14.20 24.30 4.34
N ASP A 461 -15.30 23.73 4.81
CA ASP A 461 -15.80 22.44 4.32
C ASP A 461 -16.56 22.67 3.01
N LEU A 462 -16.23 21.89 1.98
CA LEU A 462 -16.81 22.00 0.64
C LEU A 462 -17.96 21.00 0.40
N GLY A 463 -18.31 20.20 1.41
CA GLY A 463 -19.44 19.26 1.39
C GLY A 463 -19.06 17.79 1.33
#